data_AF-A0A2D8SYX7-F1
#
_entry.id   AF-A0A2D8SYX7-F1
#
_cell.length_a   1.000
_cell.length_b   1.000
_cell.length_c   1.000
_cell.angle_alpha   90.00
_cell.angle_beta   90.00
_cell.angle_gamma   90.00
#
_symmetry.space_group_name_H-M   'P 1'
#
loop_
_entity.id
_entity.type
_entity.pdbx_description
1 polymer ?
#
loop_
_entity_poly.entity_id
_entity_poly.type
_entity_poly.pdbx_seq_one_letter_code
_entity_poly.pdbx_strand_id
1 'polypeptide(L)' 'MSPEKREFYLIIWLILSSFGIMFAILSWIQEAGYLPDVESLGMWKGVIALITGLILYWFLAREITGGPNDK' A
#
# COMPACT_ATOMS: atom_id res chain seq x y z
N MET A 1 25.94 0.68 8.17
CA MET A 1 24.73 1.43 7.76
C MET A 1 24.17 2.11 8.99
N SER A 2 23.88 3.41 8.98
CA SER A 2 23.34 4.07 10.18
C SER A 2 21.93 3.54 10.49
N PRO A 3 21.56 3.38 11.77
CA PRO A 3 20.26 2.85 12.17
C PRO A 3 19.08 3.65 11.58
N GLU A 4 19.19 4.98 11.52
CA GLU A 4 18.19 5.86 10.88
C GLU A 4 17.96 5.54 9.39
N LYS A 5 19.02 5.22 8.64
CA LYS A 5 18.88 4.88 7.21
C LYS A 5 18.15 3.55 7.01
N ARG A 6 18.38 2.58 7.91
CA ARG A 6 17.68 1.29 7.88
C ARG A 6 16.19 1.47 8.14
N GLU A 7 15.83 2.28 9.14
CA GLU A 7 14.44 2.59 9.46
C GLU A 7 13.73 3.28 8.29
N PHE A 8 14.37 4.28 7.68
CA PHE A 8 13.84 4.97 6.51
C PHE A 8 13.53 4.02 5.33
N TYR A 9 14.44 3.10 5.03
CA TYR A 9 14.21 2.12 3.97
C TYR A 9 13.10 1.11 4.30
N LEU A 10 12.98 0.72 5.57
CA LEU A 10 11.87 -0.12 6.02
C LEU A 10 10.53 0.61 5.87
N ILE A 11 10.45 1.89 6.24
CA ILE A 11 9.23 2.71 6.06
C ILE A 11 8.83 2.74 4.57
N ILE A 12 9.77 3.09 3.69
CA ILE A 12 9.51 3.13 2.24
C ILE A 12 9.05 1.77 1.73
N TRP A 13 9.74 0.70 2.14
CA TRP A 13 9.41 -0.66 1.75
C TRP A 13 7.98 -1.05 2.15
N LEU A 14 7.58 -0.73 3.38
CA LEU A 14 6.25 -1.03 3.90
C LEU A 14 5.16 -0.22 3.19
N ILE A 15 5.41 1.05 2.86
CA ILE A 15 4.48 1.89 2.08
C ILE A 15 4.31 1.32 0.67
N LEU A 16 5.40 1.01 -0.02
CA LEU A 16 5.37 0.43 -1.37
C LEU A 16 4.67 -0.93 -1.39
N SER A 17 4.93 -1.76 -0.37
CA SER A 17 4.27 -3.06 -0.22
C SER A 17 2.76 -2.90 0.01
N SER A 18 2.36 -1.97 0.88
CA SER A 18 0.94 -1.70 1.18
C SER A 18 0.20 -1.18 -0.05
N PHE A 19 0.84 -0.31 -0.83
CA PHE A 19 0.34 0.13 -2.14
C PHE A 19 0.15 -1.05 -3.11
N GLY A 20 1.17 -1.90 -3.26
CA GLY A 20 1.12 -3.06 -4.16
C GLY A 20 0.00 -4.04 -3.82
N ILE A 21 -0.19 -4.33 -2.53
CA ILE A 21 -1.28 -5.19 -2.04
C ILE A 21 -2.64 -4.60 -2.40
N MET A 22 -2.88 -3.32 -2.11
CA MET A 22 -4.15 -2.68 -2.43
C MET A 22 -4.39 -2.56 -3.93
N PHE A 23 -3.35 -2.32 -4.72
CA PHE A 23 -3.45 -2.32 -6.18
C PHE A 23 -3.86 -3.70 -6.72
N ALA A 24 -3.32 -4.79 -6.16
CA ALA A 24 -3.70 -6.16 -6.51
C ALA A 24 -5.16 -6.46 -6.14
N ILE A 25 -5.58 -6.10 -4.92
CA ILE A 25 -6.97 -6.28 -4.46
C ILE A 25 -7.94 -5.53 -5.38
N LEU A 26 -7.66 -4.27 -5.71
CA LEU A 26 -8.49 -3.49 -6.63
C LEU A 26 -8.52 -4.08 -8.04
N SER A 27 -7.41 -4.67 -8.49
CA SER A 27 -7.35 -5.38 -9.78
C SER A 27 -8.27 -6.60 -9.78
N TRP A 28 -8.26 -7.40 -8.71
CA TRP A 28 -9.19 -8.53 -8.58
C TRP A 28 -10.65 -8.11 -8.48
N ILE A 29 -10.96 -7.03 -7.77
CA ILE A 29 -12.34 -6.52 -7.69
C ILE A 29 -12.83 -6.03 -9.06
N GLN A 30 -11.94 -5.40 -9.84
CA GLN A 30 -12.23 -5.04 -11.24
C GLN A 30 -12.47 -6.27 -12.12
N GLU A 31 -11.59 -7.27 -12.06
CA GLU A 31 -11.75 -8.53 -12.80
C GLU A 31 -13.04 -9.29 -12.41
N ALA A 32 -13.47 -9.17 -11.16
CA ALA A 32 -14.70 -9.78 -10.66
C ALA A 32 -15.98 -9.03 -11.10
N GLY A 33 -15.87 -7.91 -11.83
CA GLY A 33 -17.02 -7.16 -12.37
C GLY A 33 -17.75 -6.28 -11.35
N TYR A 34 -17.18 -6.08 -10.16
CA TYR A 34 -17.77 -5.23 -9.11
C TYR A 34 -17.37 -3.75 -9.21
N LEU A 35 -16.43 -3.41 -10.11
CA LEU A 35 -16.00 -2.03 -10.39
C LEU A 35 -16.27 -1.69 -11.86
N PRO A 36 -16.67 -0.44 -12.18
CA PRO A 36 -16.91 0.00 -13.55
C PRO A 36 -15.65 -0.11 -14.44
N ASP A 37 -15.88 -0.24 -15.75
CA ASP A 37 -14.86 -0.62 -16.72
C ASP A 37 -13.60 0.27 -16.73
N VAL A 38 -12.48 -0.35 -17.09
CA VAL A 38 -11.10 0.14 -16.99
C VAL A 38 -10.87 1.51 -17.65
N GLU A 39 -11.65 1.85 -18.68
CA GLU A 39 -11.58 3.15 -19.37
C GLU A 39 -11.95 4.33 -18.48
N SER A 40 -12.84 4.14 -17.49
CA SER A 40 -13.24 5.20 -16.55
C SER A 40 -12.30 5.33 -15.36
N LEU A 41 -11.68 4.22 -14.95
CA LEU A 41 -10.87 4.15 -13.73
C LEU A 41 -9.38 4.44 -13.95
N GLY A 42 -8.84 4.28 -15.16
CA GLY A 42 -7.48 4.67 -15.59
C GLY A 42 -6.48 5.05 -14.47
N MET A 43 -6.09 6.33 -14.42
CA MET A 43 -5.19 6.89 -13.40
C MET A 43 -5.79 6.88 -11.98
N TRP A 44 -7.12 6.97 -11.88
CA TRP A 44 -7.83 7.00 -10.60
C TRP A 44 -7.66 5.70 -9.80
N LYS A 45 -7.52 4.54 -10.45
CA LYS A 45 -7.19 3.28 -9.78
C LYS A 45 -5.90 3.39 -8.99
N GLY A 46 -4.87 4.01 -9.56
CA GLY A 46 -3.58 4.23 -8.88
C GLY A 46 -3.72 5.15 -7.67
N VAL A 47 -4.52 6.21 -7.78
CA VAL A 47 -4.80 7.13 -6.66
C VAL A 47 -5.58 6.44 -5.54
N ILE A 48 -6.59 5.64 -5.88
CA ILE A 48 -7.37 4.86 -4.91
C ILE A 48 -6.48 3.81 -4.24
N ALA A 49 -5.63 3.11 -5.00
CA ALA A 49 -4.65 2.17 -4.46
C ALA A 49 -3.64 2.84 -3.52
N LEU A 50 -3.25 4.08 -3.81
CA LEU A 50 -2.37 4.87 -2.93
C LEU A 50 -3.06 5.24 -1.62
N ILE A 51 -4.28 5.79 -1.68
CA ILE A 51 -5.04 6.17 -0.47
C ILE A 51 -5.31 4.93 0.39
N THR A 52 -5.82 3.86 -0.22
CA THR A 52 -6.11 2.62 0.50
C THR A 52 -4.84 1.93 1.00
N GLY A 53 -3.74 1.99 0.24
CA GLY A 53 -2.43 1.49 0.67
C GLY A 53 -1.85 2.25 1.86
N LEU A 54 -2.05 3.58 1.93
CA LEU A 54 -1.66 4.38 3.08
C LEU A 54 -2.50 4.06 4.33
N ILE A 55 -3.80 3.79 4.15
CA ILE A 55 -4.67 3.29 5.22
C ILE A 55 -4.14 1.94 5.73
N LEU A 56 -3.87 1.00 4.83
CA LEU A 56 -3.32 -0.31 5.20
C LEU A 56 -1.97 -0.19 5.91
N TYR A 57 -1.10 0.72 5.45
CA TYR A 57 0.16 1.01 6.11
C TYR A 57 -0.06 1.48 7.56
N TRP A 58 -0.97 2.43 7.77
CA TRP A 58 -1.19 3.05 9.08
C TRP A 58 -1.78 2.08 10.12
N PHE A 59 -2.72 1.23 9.69
CA PHE A 59 -3.42 0.28 10.56
C PHE A 59 -2.72 -1.06 10.74
N LEU A 60 -1.93 -1.52 9.76
CA LEU A 60 -1.32 -2.84 9.80
C LEU A 60 0.21 -2.76 9.71
N ALA A 61 0.74 -2.22 8.62
CA ALA A 61 2.17 -2.33 8.33
C ALA A 61 3.06 -1.58 9.34
N ARG A 62 2.55 -0.49 9.92
CA ARG A 62 3.25 0.34 10.91
C ARG A 62 3.41 -0.35 12.28
N GLU A 63 2.55 -1.32 12.60
CA GLU A 63 2.55 -2.07 13.87
C GLU A 63 3.25 -3.42 13.77
N ILE A 64 3.79 -3.79 12.60
CA ILE A 64 4.53 -5.04 12.43
C ILE A 64 5.80 -5.02 13.32
N THR A 65 6.00 -6.08 14.10
CA THR A 65 7.22 -6.34 14.89
C THR A 65 8.47 -6.27 14.01
N GLY A 66 9.48 -5.52 14.43
CA GLY A 66 10.66 -5.11 13.65
C GLY A 66 10.47 -3.83 12.83
N GLY A 67 9.30 -3.19 12.93
CA GLY A 67 8.96 -1.93 12.28
C GLY A 67 9.46 -0.69 13.02
N PRO A 68 9.23 0.51 12.46
CA PRO A 68 9.72 1.78 13.00
C PRO A 68 9.24 2.10 14.43
N ASN A 69 8.09 1.55 14.84
CA ASN A 69 7.51 1.73 16.16
C ASN A 69 7.77 0.57 17.13
N ASP A 70 8.52 -0.47 16.73
CA ASP A 70 8.89 -1.57 17.61
C ASP A 70 10.03 -1.11 18.53
N LYS A 71 9.67 -0.61 19.72
CA LYS A 71 10.58 -0.12 20.77
C LYS A 71 10.65 -1.11 21.92
#